data_AF-A0A1J8QAB3-F1
#
_entry.id   AF-A0A1J8QAB3-F1
#
_cell.length_a   1.000
_cell.length_b   1.000
_cell.length_c   1.000
_cell.angle_alpha   90.00
_cell.angle_beta   90.00
_cell.angle_gamma   90.00
#
_symmetry.space_group_name_H-M   'P 1'
#
loop_
_entity.id
_entity.type
_entity.pdbx_description
1 polymer ?
#
loop_
_entity_poly.entity_id
_entity_poly.type
_entity_poly.pdbx_seq_one_letter_code
_entity_poly.pdbx_strand_id
1 'polypeptide(L)'
;MQLTLFACIALLSSLVLAAPPQRRGDASLADVLINATDIANNLKINVLDRRGGGSLADVLVNATDIANNLKINVLDRRGDGSLVDVNALLKNILNNATVDVLDRRGDGSLIDVNALLKNILNNATVDVLDRRDGGSLIDVNA
;
A
#
# COMPACT_ATOMS: atom_id res chain seq x y z
N MET A 1 6.72 10.29 44.02
CA MET A 1 5.62 10.51 43.06
C MET A 1 6.01 11.67 42.17
N GLN A 2 6.53 11.40 40.97
CA GLN A 2 6.83 12.43 39.97
C GLN A 2 5.70 12.45 38.96
N LEU A 3 4.98 13.56 38.92
CA LEU A 3 3.99 13.90 37.92
C LEU A 3 4.75 14.39 36.68
N THR A 4 4.81 13.60 35.61
CA THR A 4 5.33 14.09 34.33
C THR A 4 4.20 14.69 33.51
N LEU A 5 4.29 16.01 33.43
CA LEU A 5 3.50 16.95 32.67
C LEU A 5 3.49 16.58 31.17
N PHE A 6 2.36 16.14 30.61
CA PHE A 6 2.20 16.05 29.16
C PHE A 6 2.11 17.47 28.59
N ALA A 7 3.20 17.90 27.96
CA ALA A 7 3.25 19.16 27.23
C ALA A 7 2.28 19.10 26.05
N CYS A 8 1.26 19.97 26.10
CA CYS A 8 0.36 20.26 25.00
C CYS A 8 1.19 20.82 23.83
N ILE A 9 1.26 20.09 22.71
CA ILE A 9 1.84 20.61 21.47
C ILE A 9 0.76 21.43 20.76
N ALA A 10 1.12 22.68 20.48
CA ALA A 10 0.28 23.78 20.06
C ALA A 10 -0.50 23.53 18.76
N LEU A 11 -1.80 23.80 18.83
CA LEU A 11 -2.68 23.97 17.67
C LEU A 11 -2.47 25.39 17.10
N LEU A 12 -1.40 25.59 16.33
CA LEU A 12 -1.22 26.81 15.54
C LEU A 12 -1.94 26.62 14.19
N SER A 13 -3.15 27.14 14.15
CA SER A 13 -3.95 27.34 12.93
C SER A 13 -3.20 28.26 11.94
N SER A 14 -2.58 27.66 10.93
CA SER A 14 -2.19 28.36 9.70
C SER A 14 -2.98 27.79 8.53
N LEU A 15 -4.08 28.48 8.17
CA LEU A 15 -4.82 28.20 6.95
C LEU A 15 -4.04 28.80 5.76
N VAL A 16 -3.16 28.01 5.16
CA VAL A 16 -2.61 28.32 3.83
C VAL A 16 -3.60 27.79 2.80
N LEU A 17 -4.48 28.66 2.28
CA LEU A 17 -5.28 28.34 1.11
C LEU A 17 -4.42 28.55 -0.14
N ALA A 18 -3.53 27.58 -0.41
CA ALA A 18 -2.94 27.44 -1.73
C ALA A 18 -4.05 26.90 -2.65
N ALA A 19 -4.43 27.66 -3.67
CA ALA A 19 -5.26 27.14 -4.75
C ALA A 19 -4.65 25.80 -5.21
N PRO A 20 -5.42 24.70 -5.27
CA PRO A 20 -4.83 23.44 -5.68
C PRO A 20 -4.28 23.64 -7.09
N PRO A 21 -2.97 23.50 -7.34
CA PRO A 21 -2.53 23.25 -8.69
C PRO A 21 -3.26 21.98 -9.12
N GLN A 22 -4.24 22.13 -10.00
CA GLN A 22 -4.84 21.00 -10.69
C GLN A 22 -3.74 20.41 -11.55
N ARG A 23 -2.90 19.55 -10.95
CA ARG A 23 -1.97 18.69 -11.67
C ARG A 23 -2.83 17.68 -12.43
N ARG A 24 -3.31 18.12 -13.59
CA ARG A 24 -3.76 17.27 -14.69
C ARG A 24 -2.49 16.72 -15.31
N GLY A 25 -2.19 15.48 -14.99
CA GLY A 25 -1.06 14.76 -15.56
C GLY A 25 -1.19 13.30 -15.18
N ASP A 26 -0.83 12.45 -16.13
CA ASP A 26 -0.77 10.99 -16.11
C ASP A 26 0.36 10.54 -15.17
N ALA A 27 0.30 11.03 -13.93
CA ALA A 27 1.40 10.98 -13.01
C ALA A 27 1.45 9.62 -12.34
N SER A 28 2.44 8.82 -12.71
CA SER A 28 2.84 7.61 -12.00
C SER A 28 3.22 7.93 -10.56
N LEU A 29 2.92 7.00 -9.65
CA LEU A 29 3.45 6.99 -8.29
C LEU A 29 4.61 6.00 -8.26
N ALA A 30 5.82 6.51 -8.03
CA ALA A 30 7.03 5.70 -7.88
C ALA A 30 7.62 5.91 -6.48
N ASP A 31 8.53 5.01 -6.07
CA ASP A 31 9.27 5.06 -4.81
C ASP A 31 8.38 5.14 -3.56
N VAL A 32 7.32 4.33 -3.52
CA VAL A 32 6.37 4.33 -2.39
C VAL A 32 6.88 3.41 -1.30
N LEU A 33 7.50 3.99 -0.27
CA LEU A 33 7.89 3.28 0.95
C LEU A 33 6.89 3.50 2.08
N ILE A 34 6.38 2.41 2.65
CA ILE A 34 5.50 2.44 3.82
C ILE A 34 6.08 1.52 4.89
N ASN A 35 6.49 2.10 6.02
CA ASN A 35 6.95 1.38 7.20
C ASN A 35 5.91 1.51 8.32
N ALA A 36 5.40 0.39 8.81
CA ALA A 36 4.48 0.35 9.94
C ALA A 36 4.95 -0.67 10.97
N THR A 37 5.13 -0.22 12.21
CA THR A 37 5.63 -1.05 13.32
C THR A 37 4.77 -0.84 14.56
N ASP A 38 4.69 -1.86 15.41
CA ASP A 38 4.07 -1.81 16.74
C ASP A 38 2.60 -1.33 16.73
N ILE A 39 1.78 -1.87 15.82
CA ILE A 39 0.37 -1.48 15.71
C ILE A 39 -0.49 -2.42 16.55
N ALA A 40 -1.05 -1.90 17.64
CA ALA A 40 -1.91 -2.65 18.56
C ALA A 40 -3.29 -3.06 17.98
N ASN A 41 -3.71 -2.43 16.88
CA ASN A 41 -5.03 -2.61 16.27
C ASN A 41 -4.92 -3.07 14.81
N ASN A 42 -6.01 -2.93 14.05
CA ASN A 42 -6.00 -3.22 12.62
C ASN A 42 -5.19 -2.16 11.85
N LEU A 43 -4.41 -2.60 10.88
CA LEU A 43 -3.71 -1.75 9.92
C LEU A 43 -4.26 -1.98 8.52
N LYS A 44 -4.66 -0.90 7.86
CA LYS A 44 -5.08 -0.93 6.46
C LYS A 44 -4.24 0.04 5.63
N ILE A 45 -3.52 -0.50 4.66
CA ILE A 45 -2.69 0.25 3.73
C ILE A 45 -3.37 0.17 2.36
N ASN A 46 -3.54 1.32 1.70
CA ASN A 46 -4.02 1.36 0.32
C ASN A 46 -3.09 2.24 -0.51
N VAL A 47 -2.37 1.63 -1.43
CA VAL A 47 -1.60 2.32 -2.48
C VAL A 47 -2.44 2.23 -3.74
N LEU A 48 -2.94 3.36 -4.23
CA LEU A 48 -3.95 3.38 -5.29
C LEU A 48 -3.60 4.43 -6.33
N ASP A 49 -3.55 4.06 -7.60
CA ASP A 49 -3.84 5.03 -8.66
C ASP A 49 -5.36 5.07 -8.93
N ARG A 50 -5.90 6.28 -9.01
CA ARG A 50 -7.32 6.54 -9.28
C ARG A 50 -7.56 7.29 -10.59
N ARG A 51 -6.53 7.89 -11.19
CA ARG A 51 -6.73 8.88 -12.25
C ARG A 51 -6.56 8.34 -13.66
N GLY A 52 -5.95 7.15 -13.82
CA GLY A 52 -5.78 6.47 -15.09
C GLY A 52 -4.72 7.15 -15.96
N GLY A 53 -3.76 6.37 -16.44
CA GLY A 53 -2.61 6.86 -17.22
C GLY A 53 -1.26 6.73 -16.49
N GLY A 54 -1.24 6.59 -15.16
CA GLY A 54 -0.01 6.46 -14.37
C GLY A 54 0.23 5.03 -13.92
N SER A 55 1.49 4.59 -13.92
CA SER A 55 1.89 3.31 -13.33
C SER A 55 2.16 3.47 -11.83
N LEU A 56 2.00 2.40 -11.05
CA LEU A 56 2.61 2.30 -9.71
C LEU A 56 3.90 1.51 -9.84
N ALA A 57 5.02 2.11 -9.48
CA ALA A 57 6.33 1.47 -9.51
C ALA A 57 6.99 1.54 -8.12
N ASP A 58 7.88 0.60 -7.83
CA ASP A 58 8.74 0.60 -6.63
C ASP A 58 7.93 0.77 -5.33
N VAL A 59 6.90 -0.06 -5.17
CA VAL A 59 6.04 -0.02 -3.97
C VAL A 59 6.60 -1.01 -2.95
N LEU A 60 7.16 -0.50 -1.86
CA LEU A 60 7.63 -1.30 -0.73
C LEU A 60 6.77 -1.04 0.51
N VAL A 61 6.09 -2.08 0.98
CA VAL A 61 5.38 -2.07 2.25
C VAL A 61 6.09 -2.98 3.23
N ASN A 62 6.60 -2.42 4.33
CA ASN A 62 7.17 -3.16 5.44
C ASN A 62 6.28 -2.98 6.68
N ALA A 63 5.64 -4.06 7.10
CA ALA A 63 4.75 -4.06 8.25
C ALA A 63 5.21 -5.10 9.27
N THR A 64 5.57 -4.65 10.47
CA THR A 64 6.00 -5.53 11.57
C THR A 64 5.16 -5.33 12.82
N ASP A 65 5.01 -6.39 13.61
CA ASP A 65 4.46 -6.34 14.96
C ASP A 65 3.04 -5.74 15.00
N ILE A 66 2.13 -6.37 14.25
CA ILE A 66 0.73 -5.98 14.16
C ILE A 66 -0.10 -6.94 15.02
N ALA A 67 -0.74 -6.43 16.06
CA ALA A 67 -1.46 -7.24 17.04
C ALA A 67 -2.84 -7.73 16.56
N ASN A 68 -3.39 -7.15 15.50
CA ASN A 68 -4.67 -7.58 14.92
C ASN A 68 -4.54 -7.83 13.41
N ASN A 69 -5.47 -7.34 12.59
CA ASN A 69 -5.46 -7.62 11.15
C ASN A 69 -4.63 -6.60 10.37
N LEU A 70 -3.85 -7.09 9.42
CA LEU A 70 -3.18 -6.29 8.39
C LEU A 70 -3.87 -6.54 7.05
N LYS A 71 -4.28 -5.45 6.39
CA LYS A 71 -4.73 -5.50 4.99
C LYS A 71 -3.97 -4.49 4.14
N ILE A 72 -3.24 -4.99 3.15
CA ILE A 72 -2.54 -4.20 2.13
C ILE A 72 -3.30 -4.33 0.83
N ASN A 73 -3.51 -3.20 0.17
CA ASN A 73 -4.24 -3.07 -1.07
C ASN A 73 -3.40 -2.22 -2.02
N VAL A 74 -2.76 -2.83 -3.03
CA VAL A 74 -2.08 -2.11 -4.11
C VAL A 74 -2.94 -2.25 -5.36
N LEU A 75 -3.51 -1.15 -5.84
CA LEU A 75 -4.45 -1.22 -6.96
C LEU A 75 -4.26 -0.12 -8.00
N ASP A 76 -4.27 -0.53 -9.26
CA ASP A 76 -4.71 0.33 -10.36
C ASP A 76 -6.21 0.06 -10.63
N ARG A 77 -6.99 1.13 -10.72
CA ARG A 77 -8.45 1.06 -10.90
C ARG A 77 -8.95 1.49 -12.27
N ARG A 78 -8.18 2.28 -13.02
CA ARG A 78 -8.70 3.02 -14.20
C ARG A 78 -7.66 3.36 -15.26
N GLY A 79 -6.40 2.93 -15.13
CA GLY A 79 -5.35 3.21 -16.09
C GLY A 79 -5.01 2.02 -16.98
N ASP A 80 -4.40 2.33 -18.12
CA ASP A 80 -3.44 1.51 -18.86
C ASP A 80 -2.07 1.39 -18.15
N GLY A 81 -1.98 1.83 -16.89
CA GLY A 81 -0.78 1.79 -16.08
C GLY A 81 -0.48 0.38 -15.60
N SER A 82 0.80 0.08 -15.42
CA SER A 82 1.25 -1.21 -14.87
C SER A 82 1.55 -1.07 -13.37
N LEU A 83 1.42 -2.16 -12.62
CA LEU A 83 2.00 -2.27 -11.28
C LEU A 83 3.32 -3.00 -11.41
N VAL A 84 4.42 -2.32 -11.10
CA VAL A 84 5.78 -2.83 -11.25
C VAL A 84 6.47 -2.79 -9.89
N ASP A 85 7.26 -3.83 -9.58
CA ASP A 85 8.10 -3.89 -8.38
C ASP A 85 7.31 -3.68 -7.07
N VAL A 86 6.23 -4.44 -6.90
CA VAL A 86 5.39 -4.39 -5.70
C VAL A 86 5.89 -5.42 -4.69
N ASN A 87 6.47 -4.92 -3.59
CA ASN A 87 7.05 -5.74 -2.54
C ASN A 87 6.31 -5.52 -1.22
N ALA A 88 5.81 -6.60 -0.61
CA ALA A 88 5.20 -6.58 0.71
C ALA A 88 5.99 -7.48 1.67
N LEU A 89 6.63 -6.88 2.67
CA LEU A 89 7.37 -7.55 3.73
C LEU A 89 6.56 -7.49 5.04
N LEU A 90 6.05 -8.63 5.47
CA LEU A 90 5.16 -8.73 6.62
C LEU A 90 5.77 -9.65 7.67
N LYS A 91 5.86 -9.16 8.92
CA LYS A 91 6.44 -9.93 10.02
C LYS A 91 5.63 -9.78 11.31
N ASN A 92 5.50 -10.87 12.07
CA ASN A 92 4.89 -10.86 13.40
C ASN A 92 3.47 -10.27 13.39
N ILE A 93 2.58 -10.88 12.61
CA ILE A 93 1.17 -10.48 12.55
C ILE A 93 0.37 -11.46 13.39
N LEU A 94 -0.25 -10.97 14.46
CA LEU A 94 -0.87 -11.82 15.49
C LEU A 94 -2.26 -12.33 15.08
N ASN A 95 -2.90 -11.76 14.05
CA ASN A 95 -4.17 -12.26 13.54
C ASN A 95 -4.05 -12.62 12.07
N ASN A 96 -4.72 -11.88 11.17
CA ASN A 96 -4.72 -12.14 9.74
C ASN A 96 -3.90 -11.12 8.97
N ALA A 97 -3.20 -11.58 7.94
CA ALA A 97 -2.52 -10.75 6.96
C ALA A 97 -3.13 -11.00 5.57
N THR A 98 -3.55 -9.92 4.91
CA THR A 98 -4.08 -9.97 3.54
C THR A 98 -3.32 -8.98 2.68
N VAL A 99 -2.79 -9.44 1.55
CA VAL A 99 -2.15 -8.61 0.52
C VAL A 99 -2.92 -8.78 -0.78
N ASP A 100 -3.60 -7.73 -1.21
CA ASP A 100 -4.31 -7.70 -2.48
C ASP A 100 -3.53 -6.79 -3.45
N VAL A 101 -2.96 -7.37 -4.51
CA VAL A 101 -2.33 -6.63 -5.62
C VAL A 101 -3.19 -6.83 -6.86
N LEU A 102 -3.81 -5.76 -7.34
CA LEU A 102 -4.89 -5.89 -8.32
C LEU A 102 -4.88 -4.79 -9.37
N ASP A 103 -4.74 -5.19 -10.62
CA ASP A 103 -5.06 -4.36 -11.78
C ASP A 103 -6.49 -4.67 -12.25
N ARG A 104 -7.38 -3.66 -12.22
CA ARG A 104 -8.81 -3.85 -12.44
C ARG A 104 -9.30 -3.58 -13.85
N ARG A 105 -8.70 -2.63 -14.59
CA ARG A 105 -9.30 -2.03 -15.80
C ARG A 105 -8.25 -1.30 -16.64
N GLY A 106 -7.47 -2.04 -17.42
CA GLY A 106 -6.51 -1.52 -18.39
C GLY A 106 -5.82 -2.61 -19.20
N ASP A 107 -4.94 -2.16 -20.10
CA ASP A 107 -3.95 -3.01 -20.79
C ASP A 107 -2.64 -3.13 -19.98
N GLY A 108 -2.66 -2.66 -18.72
CA GLY A 108 -1.54 -2.69 -17.78
C GLY A 108 -1.14 -4.12 -17.41
N SER A 109 0.08 -4.28 -16.90
CA SER A 109 0.59 -5.57 -16.43
C SER A 109 0.96 -5.51 -14.96
N LEU A 110 0.93 -6.66 -14.30
CA LEU A 110 1.49 -6.87 -12.97
C LEU A 110 2.87 -7.51 -13.15
N ILE A 111 3.92 -6.77 -12.79
CA ILE A 111 5.31 -7.17 -13.00
C ILE A 111 6.04 -7.15 -11.65
N ASP A 112 6.78 -8.20 -11.34
CA ASP A 112 7.64 -8.30 -10.17
C ASP A 112 6.89 -8.02 -8.86
N VAL A 113 5.85 -8.82 -8.61
CA VAL A 113 5.05 -8.75 -7.37
C VAL A 113 5.59 -9.79 -6.39
N ASN A 114 6.14 -9.33 -5.27
CA ASN A 114 6.62 -10.21 -4.20
C ASN A 114 5.89 -9.94 -2.88
N ALA A 115 5.49 -11.01 -2.20
CA ALA A 115 5.04 -10.96 -0.82
C ALA A 115 5.90 -11.92 0.03
N LEU A 116 6.46 -11.43 1.13
CA LEU A 116 7.22 -12.21 2.09
C LEU A 116 6.54 -12.11 3.45
N LEU A 117 5.92 -13.21 3.87
CA LEU A 117 5.15 -13.28 5.11
C LEU A 117 5.86 -14.19 6.12
N LYS A 118 6.13 -13.65 7.31
CA LYS A 118 6.79 -14.40 8.40
C LYS A 118 6.05 -14.22 9.72
N ASN A 119 5.89 -15.31 10.47
CA ASN A 119 5.25 -15.31 11.79
C ASN A 119 3.84 -14.69 11.76
N ILE A 120 2.99 -15.20 10.87
CA ILE A 120 1.56 -14.86 10.84
C ILE A 120 0.83 -15.92 11.66
N LEU A 121 0.10 -15.52 12.71
CA LEU A 121 -0.46 -16.47 13.67
C LEU A 121 -1.66 -17.25 13.10
N ASN A 122 -2.63 -16.54 12.50
CA ASN A 122 -3.88 -17.16 12.08
C ASN A 122 -3.91 -17.43 10.56
N ASN A 123 -4.12 -16.40 9.74
CA ASN A 123 -4.23 -16.58 8.28
C ASN A 123 -3.36 -15.59 7.52
N ALA A 124 -2.75 -16.08 6.46
CA ALA A 124 -2.02 -15.31 5.47
C ALA A 124 -2.68 -15.52 4.11
N THR A 125 -3.05 -14.44 3.44
CA THR A 125 -3.65 -14.46 2.10
C THR A 125 -2.94 -13.46 1.22
N VAL A 126 -2.51 -13.92 0.05
CA VAL A 126 -1.93 -13.07 -0.98
C VAL A 126 -2.70 -13.33 -2.26
N ASP A 127 -3.41 -12.31 -2.73
CA ASP A 127 -4.20 -12.36 -3.94
C ASP A 127 -3.57 -11.37 -4.94
N VAL A 128 -2.99 -11.93 -6.01
CA VAL A 128 -2.46 -11.16 -7.14
C VAL A 128 -3.34 -11.44 -8.35
N LEU A 129 -4.01 -10.40 -8.87
CA LEU A 129 -5.02 -10.57 -9.91
C LEU A 129 -4.94 -9.46 -10.95
N ASP A 130 -4.91 -9.86 -12.21
CA ASP A 130 -5.06 -9.00 -13.37
C ASP A 130 -6.43 -9.28 -14.04
N ARG A 131 -7.32 -8.29 -14.06
CA ARG A 131 -8.65 -8.37 -14.69
C ARG A 131 -8.61 -7.79 -16.12
N ARG A 132 -8.10 -8.62 -17.02
CA ARG A 132 -7.98 -8.51 -18.49
C ARG A 132 -8.97 -7.59 -19.23
N ASP A 133 -8.38 -6.78 -20.13
CA ASP A 133 -8.57 -6.86 -21.60
C ASP A 133 -7.22 -6.96 -22.40
N GLY A 134 -6.05 -6.80 -21.77
CA GLY A 134 -4.73 -6.94 -22.44
C GLY A 134 -3.49 -7.22 -21.56
N GLY A 135 -3.65 -7.27 -20.23
CA GLY A 135 -2.56 -7.40 -19.27
C GLY A 135 -1.96 -8.79 -19.06
N SER A 136 -0.77 -8.83 -18.45
CA SER A 136 -0.06 -10.05 -18.07
C SER A 136 0.39 -10.02 -16.61
N LEU A 137 0.40 -11.20 -15.97
CA LEU A 137 1.10 -11.47 -14.72
C LEU A 137 2.52 -11.96 -15.05
N ILE A 138 3.53 -11.24 -14.61
CA ILE A 138 4.94 -11.55 -14.83
C ILE A 138 5.64 -11.57 -13.48
N ASP A 139 6.33 -12.67 -13.18
CA ASP A 139 7.19 -12.83 -12.00
C ASP A 139 6.51 -12.50 -10.66
N VAL A 140 5.52 -13.33 -10.30
CA VAL A 140 4.76 -13.21 -9.04
C VAL A 140 5.23 -14.26 -8.01
N ASN A 141 5.69 -13.80 -6.84
CA ASN A 141 6.06 -14.65 -5.71
C ASN A 141 5.31 -14.25 -4.43
N ALA A 142 4.89 -15.22 -3.62
CA ALA A 142 4.15 -14.98 -2.38
C ALA A 142 4.49 -16.01 -1.29
#